data_AF-D4MVH5-F1
#
_entry.id   AF-D4MVH5-F1
#
_cell.length_a   1.000
_cell.length_b   1.000
_cell.length_c   1.000
_cell.angle_alpha   90.00
_cell.angle_beta   90.00
_cell.angle_gamma   90.00
#
_symmetry.space_group_name_H-M   'P 1'
#
loop_
_entity.id
_entity.type
_entity.pdbx_description
1 polymer ?
#
loop_
_entity_poly.entity_id
_entity_poly.type
_entity_poly.pdbx_seq_one_letter_code
_entity_poly.pdbx_strand_id
1 'polypeptide(L)'
;MWMNPLSDVWGVWGIYTYNSVTGQRVLTSECIENFLLFMPYIILIFWNFEEKIFGKKVYIGKIVLESIKIAFLSSLTIELLQLLLRLGTIQISDLFFNTVGGLVGGIIYFLVNAGIERIRRADI
;
A
#
# COMPACT_ATOMS: atom_id res chain seq x y z
N MET A 1 30.16 8.35 -4.88
CA MET A 1 29.34 9.57 -4.74
C MET A 1 27.98 9.15 -4.21
N TRP A 2 27.43 9.85 -3.23
CA TRP A 2 26.08 9.58 -2.71
C TRP A 2 25.05 10.02 -3.74
N MET A 3 24.05 9.16 -4.00
CA MET A 3 22.94 9.48 -4.89
C MET A 3 22.10 10.57 -4.23
N ASN A 4 21.74 11.62 -4.98
CA ASN A 4 20.94 12.71 -4.45
C ASN A 4 19.58 12.13 -4.01
N PRO A 5 19.20 12.22 -2.72
CA PRO A 5 17.96 11.64 -2.21
C PRO A 5 16.69 12.22 -2.86
N LEU A 6 16.82 13.37 -3.52
CA LEU A 6 15.76 14.07 -4.22
C LEU A 6 15.89 13.95 -5.75
N SER A 7 16.73 13.06 -6.28
CA SER A 7 16.91 12.92 -7.73
C SER A 7 15.70 12.36 -8.45
N ASP A 8 14.89 11.55 -7.76
CA ASP A 8 13.71 10.89 -8.34
C ASP A 8 12.51 10.99 -7.40
N VAL A 9 12.10 12.22 -7.06
CA VAL A 9 10.98 12.44 -6.15
C VAL A 9 9.64 12.01 -6.74
N TRP A 10 9.50 12.14 -8.06
CA TRP A 10 8.25 11.83 -8.75
C TRP A 10 8.02 10.33 -8.88
N GLY A 11 9.10 9.55 -8.99
CA GLY A 11 9.06 8.10 -9.16
C GLY A 11 8.34 7.66 -10.42
N VAL A 12 7.94 6.39 -10.46
CA VAL A 12 7.40 5.74 -11.65
C VAL A 12 5.88 5.55 -11.55
N TRP A 13 5.14 6.17 -12.48
CA TRP A 13 3.67 6.14 -12.51
C TRP A 13 3.05 5.06 -13.38
N GLY A 14 3.85 4.26 -14.07
CA GLY A 14 3.37 3.26 -15.01
C GLY A 14 4.40 2.15 -15.21
N ILE A 15 4.11 1.26 -16.15
CA ILE A 15 4.94 0.07 -16.38
C ILE A 15 6.17 0.34 -17.26
N TYR A 16 6.47 1.60 -17.53
CA TYR A 16 7.61 1.99 -18.34
C TYR A 16 8.31 3.20 -17.74
N THR A 17 9.64 3.14 -17.78
CA THR A 17 10.54 4.25 -17.46
C THR A 17 11.48 4.50 -18.63
N TYR A 18 12.16 5.63 -18.64
CA TYR A 18 13.15 5.97 -19.67
C TYR A 18 14.54 5.95 -19.04
N ASN A 19 15.47 5.26 -19.69
CA ASN A 19 16.86 5.32 -19.31
C ASN A 19 17.41 6.72 -19.61
N SER A 20 17.81 7.47 -18.58
CA SER A 20 18.28 8.85 -18.69
C SER A 20 19.55 9.02 -19.54
N VAL A 21 20.29 7.94 -19.80
CA VAL A 21 21.53 7.93 -20.59
C VAL A 21 21.26 7.53 -22.04
N THR A 22 20.45 6.50 -22.27
CA THR A 22 20.22 5.95 -23.63
C THR A 22 18.91 6.42 -24.27
N GLY A 23 18.01 7.04 -23.51
CA GLY A 23 16.66 7.42 -23.96
C GLY A 23 15.74 6.24 -24.25
N GLN A 24 16.19 5.01 -23.99
CA GLN A 24 15.41 3.81 -24.26
C GLN A 24 14.31 3.63 -23.22
N ARG A 25 13.13 3.19 -23.69
CA ARG A 25 12.01 2.79 -22.85
C ARG A 25 12.30 1.42 -22.24
N VAL A 26 12.35 1.36 -20.92
CA VAL A 26 12.58 0.14 -20.12
C VAL A 26 11.29 -0.23 -19.41
N LEU A 27 10.96 -1.52 -19.38
CA LEU A 27 9.81 -2.02 -18.64
C LEU A 27 10.13 -2.01 -17.13
N THR A 28 9.20 -1.55 -16.31
CA THR A 28 9.28 -1.60 -14.85
C THR A 28 7.95 -2.09 -14.28
N SER A 29 8.00 -2.73 -13.13
CA SER A 29 6.86 -3.27 -12.39
C SER A 29 6.63 -2.58 -11.05
N GLU A 30 7.43 -1.55 -10.71
CA GLU A 30 7.42 -0.88 -9.40
C GLU A 30 6.01 -0.47 -8.94
N CYS A 31 5.25 0.20 -9.80
CA CYS A 31 3.89 0.64 -9.43
C CYS A 31 2.92 -0.53 -9.18
N ILE A 32 3.07 -1.64 -9.92
CA ILE A 32 2.26 -2.85 -9.74
C ILE A 32 2.68 -3.58 -8.46
N GLU A 33 3.99 -3.67 -8.19
CA GLU A 33 4.54 -4.30 -7.00
C GLU A 33 4.08 -3.57 -5.74
N ASN A 34 4.20 -2.24 -5.70
CA ASN A 34 3.75 -1.39 -4.60
C ASN A 34 2.24 -1.53 -4.34
N PHE A 35 1.44 -1.48 -5.40
CA PHE A 35 0.00 -1.68 -5.33
C PHE A 35 -0.37 -3.07 -4.79
N LEU A 36 0.25 -4.13 -5.31
CA LEU A 36 -0.05 -5.51 -4.90
C LEU A 36 0.51 -5.86 -3.51
N LEU A 37 1.61 -5.24 -3.08
CA LEU A 37 2.22 -5.50 -1.78
C LEU A 37 1.34 -5.00 -0.63
N PHE A 38 0.72 -3.83 -0.81
CA PHE A 38 -0.06 -3.21 0.26
C PHE A 38 -1.45 -3.84 0.47
N MET A 39 -1.97 -4.57 -0.51
CA MET A 39 -3.22 -5.33 -0.36
C MET A 39 -3.14 -6.41 0.74
N PRO A 40 -2.29 -7.45 0.63
CA PRO A 40 -2.16 -8.47 1.67
C PRO A 40 -1.63 -7.89 2.96
N TYR A 41 -0.77 -6.86 2.90
CA TYR A 41 -0.30 -6.15 4.10
C TYR A 41 -1.47 -5.61 4.94
N ILE A 42 -2.38 -4.83 4.35
CA ILE A 42 -3.54 -4.29 5.09
C ILE A 42 -4.47 -5.39 5.59
N ILE A 43 -4.73 -6.42 4.75
CA ILE A 43 -5.57 -7.56 5.15
C ILE A 43 -5.00 -8.24 6.41
N LEU A 44 -3.69 -8.50 6.42
CA LEU A 44 -3.03 -9.14 7.56
C LEU A 44 -3.01 -8.23 8.80
N ILE A 45 -2.81 -6.93 8.64
CA ILE A 45 -2.88 -5.97 9.75
C ILE A 45 -4.28 -5.96 10.37
N PHE A 46 -5.33 -5.89 9.56
CA PHE A 46 -6.70 -5.91 10.04
C PHE A 46 -7.07 -7.23 10.71
N TRP A 47 -6.66 -8.36 10.14
CA TRP A 47 -6.92 -9.67 10.74
C TRP A 47 -6.26 -9.82 12.12
N ASN A 48 -5.00 -9.42 12.26
CA ASN A 48 -4.25 -9.63 13.51
C ASN A 48 -4.56 -8.58 14.59
N PHE A 49 -4.99 -7.38 14.21
CA PHE A 49 -5.17 -6.26 15.13
C PHE A 49 -6.58 -5.68 15.09
N GLU A 50 -7.57 -6.46 14.66
CA GLU A 50 -8.96 -6.04 14.45
C GLU A 50 -9.53 -5.31 15.68
N GLU A 51 -9.44 -5.92 16.86
CA GLU A 51 -9.97 -5.35 18.10
C GLU A 51 -9.31 -4.02 18.46
N LYS A 52 -8.01 -3.88 18.19
CA LYS A 52 -7.24 -2.67 18.50
C LYS A 52 -7.55 -1.54 17.53
N ILE A 53 -7.80 -1.86 16.26
CA ILE A 53 -8.06 -0.87 15.20
C ILE A 53 -9.53 -0.45 15.20
N PHE A 54 -10.45 -1.41 15.28
CA PHE A 54 -11.88 -1.15 15.11
C PHE A 54 -12.68 -1.13 16.40
N GLY A 55 -12.23 -1.80 17.46
CA GLY A 55 -12.99 -1.94 18.71
C GLY A 55 -14.31 -2.68 18.50
N LYS A 56 -15.38 -2.24 19.17
CA LYS A 56 -16.67 -2.97 19.20
C LYS A 56 -17.57 -2.77 17.97
N LYS A 57 -17.33 -1.76 17.14
CA LYS A 57 -18.17 -1.45 15.98
C LYS A 57 -17.31 -1.28 14.73
N VAL A 58 -17.47 -2.21 13.79
CA VAL A 58 -16.82 -2.22 12.48
C VAL A 58 -17.88 -1.85 11.44
N TYR A 59 -17.59 -0.86 10.60
CA TYR A 59 -18.40 -0.52 9.44
C TYR A 59 -17.48 -0.12 8.28
N ILE A 60 -17.97 -0.25 7.05
CA ILE A 60 -17.16 -0.10 5.84
C ILE A 60 -16.40 1.24 5.77
N GLY A 61 -17.03 2.34 6.16
CA GLY A 61 -16.38 3.66 6.20
C GLY A 61 -15.17 3.71 7.15
N LYS A 62 -15.24 3.02 8.30
CA LYS A 62 -14.12 2.93 9.25
C LYS A 62 -12.99 2.06 8.68
N ILE A 63 -13.33 0.94 8.04
CA ILE A 63 -12.35 0.06 7.38
C ILE A 63 -11.58 0.85 6.30
N VAL A 64 -12.30 1.57 5.43
CA VAL A 64 -11.71 2.39 4.37
C VAL A 64 -10.80 3.48 4.93
N LEU A 65 -11.25 4.20 5.97
CA LEU A 65 -10.46 5.27 6.58
C LEU A 65 -9.17 4.73 7.22
N GLU A 66 -9.28 3.68 8.05
CA GLU A 66 -8.11 3.09 8.69
C GLU A 66 -7.18 2.41 7.68
N SER A 67 -7.69 1.85 6.57
CA SER A 67 -6.84 1.22 5.56
C SER A 67 -5.99 2.26 4.83
N ILE A 68 -6.59 3.39 4.46
CA ILE A 68 -5.88 4.50 3.82
C ILE A 68 -4.84 5.07 4.79
N LYS A 69 -5.24 5.33 6.04
CA LYS A 69 -4.36 5.91 7.05
C LYS A 69 -3.16 5.02 7.36
N ILE A 70 -3.37 3.73 7.59
CA ILE A 70 -2.30 2.78 7.89
C ILE A 70 -1.40 2.62 6.66
N ALA A 71 -1.97 2.43 5.46
CA ALA A 71 -1.19 2.29 4.24
C ALA A 71 -0.32 3.51 3.97
N PHE A 72 -0.90 4.72 4.07
CA PHE A 72 -0.17 5.97 3.87
C PHE A 72 0.97 6.15 4.89
N LEU A 73 0.69 5.94 6.18
CA LEU A 73 1.70 6.11 7.22
C LEU A 73 2.81 5.05 7.12
N SER A 74 2.47 3.81 6.82
CA SER A 74 3.44 2.74 6.60
C SER A 74 4.30 3.01 5.36
N SER A 75 3.69 3.46 4.25
CA SER A 75 4.44 3.84 3.04
C SER A 75 5.37 5.02 3.33
N LEU A 76 4.88 6.08 3.98
CA LEU A 76 5.71 7.22 4.37
C LEU A 76 6.87 6.78 5.27
N THR A 77 6.63 5.85 6.20
CA THR A 77 7.68 5.31 7.06
C THR A 77 8.73 4.56 6.26
N ILE A 78 8.33 3.74 5.28
CA ILE A 78 9.27 3.00 4.41
C ILE A 78 10.15 3.97 3.61
N GLU A 79 9.55 4.98 2.98
CA GLU A 79 10.28 6.01 2.21
C GLU A 79 11.31 6.76 3.07
N LEU A 80 10.90 7.18 4.28
CA LEU A 80 11.79 7.86 5.23
C LEU A 80 12.90 6.94 5.75
N LEU A 81 12.61 5.65 5.92
CA LEU A 81 13.62 4.66 6.30
C LEU A 81 14.62 4.41 5.16
N GLN A 82 14.17 4.30 3.91
CA GLN A 82 15.05 4.18 2.74
C GLN A 82 15.96 5.40 2.60
N LEU A 83 15.43 6.60 2.84
CA LEU A 83 16.18 7.84 2.87
C LEU A 83 17.24 7.84 4.00
N LEU A 84 16.83 7.50 5.23
CA LEU A 84 17.70 7.48 6.41
C LEU A 84 18.85 6.47 6.27
N LEU A 85 18.53 5.27 5.77
CA LEU A 85 19.48 4.18 5.55
C LEU A 85 20.29 4.34 4.25
N ARG A 86 19.99 5.39 3.45
CA ARG A 86 20.65 5.68 2.17
C ARG A 86 20.50 4.55 1.15
N LEU A 87 19.36 3.87 1.16
CA LEU A 87 19.02 2.75 0.27
C LEU A 87 18.25 3.21 -0.98
N GLY A 88 17.65 4.41 -0.96
CA GLY A 88 16.82 4.90 -2.06
C GLY A 88 16.52 6.41 -1.98
N THR A 89 15.59 6.85 -2.83
CA THR A 89 15.02 8.22 -2.86
C THR A 89 13.60 8.20 -2.32
N ILE A 90 13.08 9.35 -1.91
CA ILE A 90 11.66 9.47 -1.54
C ILE A 90 10.81 9.51 -2.81
N GLN A 91 9.91 8.56 -3.03
CA GLN A 91 9.08 8.49 -4.24
C GLN A 91 7.59 8.74 -3.95
N ILE A 92 7.00 9.74 -4.63
CA ILE A 92 5.58 10.06 -4.49
C ILE A 92 4.70 9.00 -5.14
N SER A 93 5.15 8.39 -6.24
CA SER A 93 4.48 7.25 -6.87
C SER A 93 4.23 6.14 -5.85
N ASP A 94 5.21 5.85 -5.01
CA ASP A 94 5.21 4.72 -4.09
C ASP A 94 4.20 4.97 -2.98
N LEU A 95 4.23 6.16 -2.38
CA LEU A 95 3.17 6.65 -1.47
C LEU A 95 1.77 6.50 -2.07
N PHE A 96 1.60 6.84 -3.35
CA PHE A 96 0.31 6.72 -4.01
C PHE A 96 -0.12 5.27 -4.21
N PHE A 97 0.67 4.44 -4.89
CA PHE A 97 0.31 3.07 -5.23
C PHE A 97 0.16 2.19 -3.99
N ASN A 98 1.02 2.38 -2.97
CA ASN A 98 0.88 1.70 -1.69
C ASN A 98 -0.42 2.07 -0.99
N THR A 99 -0.80 3.35 -0.99
CA THR A 99 -2.06 3.81 -0.38
C THR A 99 -3.28 3.25 -1.12
N VAL A 100 -3.27 3.26 -2.45
CA VAL A 100 -4.36 2.69 -3.28
C VAL A 100 -4.43 1.16 -3.09
N GLY A 101 -3.30 0.48 -3.03
CA GLY A 101 -3.22 -0.95 -2.72
C GLY A 101 -3.80 -1.26 -1.35
N GLY A 102 -3.51 -0.44 -0.35
CA GLY A 102 -4.06 -0.57 0.99
C GLY A 102 -5.56 -0.36 1.05
N LEU A 103 -6.11 0.63 0.32
CA LEU A 103 -7.55 0.82 0.17
C LEU A 103 -8.23 -0.43 -0.41
N VAL A 104 -7.67 -0.99 -1.50
CA VAL A 104 -8.18 -2.21 -2.11
C VAL A 104 -8.11 -3.38 -1.12
N GLY A 105 -7.02 -3.52 -0.38
CA GLY A 105 -6.88 -4.51 0.69
C GLY A 105 -7.96 -4.39 1.77
N GLY A 106 -8.28 -3.16 2.19
CA GLY A 106 -9.36 -2.89 3.15
C GLY A 106 -10.75 -3.29 2.61
N ILE A 107 -11.03 -3.01 1.34
CA ILE A 107 -12.29 -3.42 0.69
C ILE A 107 -12.38 -4.95 0.60
N ILE A 108 -11.30 -5.62 0.21
CA ILE A 108 -11.24 -7.09 0.16
C ILE A 108 -11.52 -7.68 1.54
N TYR A 109 -10.86 -7.18 2.59
CA TYR A 109 -11.09 -7.60 3.97
C TYR A 109 -12.56 -7.49 4.37
N PHE A 110 -13.22 -6.36 4.06
CA PHE A 110 -14.64 -6.18 4.34
C PHE A 110 -15.52 -7.22 3.62
N LEU A 111 -15.28 -7.46 2.33
CA LEU A 111 -16.05 -8.41 1.53
C LEU A 111 -15.89 -9.85 2.04
N VAL A 112 -14.66 -10.25 2.38
CA VAL A 112 -14.37 -11.58 2.93
C VAL A 112 -15.10 -11.79 4.25
N ASN A 113 -15.01 -10.83 5.19
CA ASN A 113 -15.71 -10.92 6.47
C ASN A 113 -17.24 -10.95 6.30
N ALA A 114 -17.78 -10.10 5.43
CA ALA A 114 -19.21 -10.11 5.13
C ALA A 114 -19.68 -11.46 4.54
N GLY A 115 -18.85 -12.10 3.72
CA GLY A 115 -19.09 -13.45 3.18
C GLY A 115 -19.08 -14.52 4.26
N ILE A 116 -18.05 -14.54 5.12
CA ILE A 116 -17.91 -15.50 6.23
C ILE A 116 -19.10 -15.40 7.18
N GLU A 117 -19.52 -14.19 7.54
CA GLU A 117 -20.68 -14.01 8.43
C GLU A 117 -22.00 -14.47 7.80
N ARG A 118 -22.15 -14.39 6.47
CA ARG A 118 -23.33 -14.91 5.77
C ARG A 118 -23.37 -16.43 5.82
N ILE A 119 -22.23 -17.09 5.58
CA ILE A 119 -22.12 -18.56 5.65
C ILE A 119 -22.42 -19.04 7.08
N ARG A 120 -21.81 -18.43 8.09
CA ARG A 120 -22.04 -18.78 9.50
C ARG A 120 -23.53 -18.64 9.92
N ARG A 121 -24.28 -17.73 9.30
CA ARG A 121 -25.73 -17.55 9.54
C ARG A 121 -26.61 -18.54 8.78
N ALA A 122 -26.09 -19.17 7.73
CA ALA A 122 -26.81 -20.15 6.91
C ALA A 122 -26.61 -21.60 7.37
N ASP A 123 -25.50 -21.89 8.08
CA ASP A 123 -25.19 -23.20 8.68
C ASP A 123 -25.78 -23.37 10.11
N ILE A 124 -26.72 -22.51 10.52
CA ILE A 124 -27.59 -22.62 11.71
C ILE A 124 -29.03 -22.63 11.22
#